data_AF-A0A645GX22-F1
#
_entry.id   AF-A0A645GX22-F1
#
_cell.length_a   1.000
_cell.length_b   1.000
_cell.length_c   1.000
_cell.angle_alpha   90.00
_cell.angle_beta   90.00
_cell.angle_gamma   90.00
#
_symmetry.space_group_name_H-M   'P 1'
#
loop_
_entity.id
_entity.type
_entity.pdbx_description
1 polymer ?
#
loop_
_entity_poly.entity_id
_entity_poly.type
_entity_poly.pdbx_seq_one_letter_code
_entity_poly.pdbx_strand_id
1 'polypeptide(L)' 'MVKTLSGSGSAAAEAIDSMNFEGIAGTIAGDNTIFILTLNEEKAEEIVKKLKKMLSSK' A
#
# COMPACT_ATOMS: atom_id res chain seq x y z
N MET A 1 -4.29 -3.52 5.32
CA MET A 1 -5.16 -2.51 4.69
C MET A 1 -4.61 -1.11 4.94
N VAL A 2 -4.69 -0.20 3.96
CA VAL A 2 -4.21 1.19 4.06
C VAL A 2 -5.40 2.14 3.91
N LYS A 3 -5.46 3.19 4.75
CA LYS A 3 -6.48 4.25 4.68
C LYS A 3 -5.91 5.46 3.97
N THR A 4 -6.74 6.12 3.17
CA THR A 4 -6.40 7.32 2.42
C THR A 4 -7.41 8.43 2.70
N LEU A 5 -7.18 9.62 2.14
CA LEU A 5 -8.23 10.63 2.03
C LEU A 5 -9.40 10.08 1.19
N SER A 6 -10.61 10.59 1.42
CA SER A 6 -11.80 10.24 0.63
C SER A 6 -11.57 10.53 -0.86
N GLY A 7 -12.08 9.66 -1.74
CA GLY A 7 -11.88 9.75 -3.19
C GLY A 7 -10.45 9.51 -3.67
N SER A 8 -9.49 9.20 -2.79
CA SER A 8 -8.06 9.13 -3.15
C SER A 8 -7.51 7.70 -3.23
N GLY A 9 -8.34 6.67 -3.02
CA GLY A 9 -7.90 5.28 -2.97
C GLY A 9 -7.17 4.84 -4.24
N SER A 10 -7.74 5.09 -5.42
CA SER A 10 -7.13 4.71 -6.70
C SER A 10 -5.78 5.41 -6.94
N ALA A 11 -5.69 6.71 -6.66
CA ALA A 11 -4.44 7.46 -6.84
C ALA A 11 -3.33 6.98 -5.90
N ALA A 12 -3.67 6.68 -4.65
CA ALA A 12 -2.70 6.14 -3.70
C ALA A 12 -2.30 4.69 -4.04
N ALA A 13 -3.20 3.87 -4.59
CA ALA A 13 -2.88 2.52 -5.06
C ALA A 13 -1.94 2.56 -6.26
N GLU A 14 -2.21 3.43 -7.25
CA GLU A 14 -1.33 3.65 -8.40
C GLU A 14 0.09 4.06 -7.96
N ALA A 15 0.20 4.94 -6.96
CA ALA A 15 1.49 5.32 -6.41
C ALA A 15 2.23 4.14 -5.76
N ILE A 16 1.52 3.23 -5.08
CA ILE A 16 2.10 2.01 -4.49
C ILE A 16 2.53 1.04 -5.59
N ASP A 17 1.69 0.82 -6.61
CA ASP A 17 1.97 -0.08 -7.73
C ASP A 17 3.20 0.39 -8.51
N SER A 18 3.31 1.70 -8.74
CA SER A 18 4.46 2.35 -9.38
C SER A 18 5.78 2.21 -8.60
N MET A 19 5.73 2.02 -7.27
CA MET A 19 6.93 1.76 -6.46
C MET A 19 7.47 0.35 -6.64
N ASN A 20 6.69 -0.55 -7.24
CA ASN A 20 7.05 -1.91 -7.61
C ASN A 20 7.74 -2.67 -6.45
N PHE A 21 7.17 -2.56 -5.25
CA PHE A 21 7.74 -3.22 -4.08
C PHE A 21 7.71 -4.75 -4.25
N GLU A 22 8.87 -5.37 -4.09
CA GLU A 22 9.00 -6.82 -4.12
C GLU A 22 8.10 -7.48 -3.07
N GLY A 23 7.32 -8.48 -3.49
CA GLY A 23 6.44 -9.24 -2.61
C GLY A 23 4.98 -8.79 -2.58
N ILE A 24 4.62 -7.71 -3.29
CA ILE A 24 3.23 -7.36 -3.59
C ILE A 24 2.75 -8.22 -4.78
N ALA A 25 1.66 -8.97 -4.57
CA ALA A 25 1.00 -9.71 -5.63
C ALA A 25 0.00 -8.84 -6.41
N GLY A 26 -0.57 -7.84 -5.75
CA GLY A 26 -1.47 -6.86 -6.35
C GLY A 26 -2.20 -5.99 -5.33
N THR A 27 -2.90 -4.97 -5.81
CA THR A 27 -3.69 -4.05 -4.98
C THR A 27 -5.13 -3.96 -5.47
N ILE A 28 -6.05 -3.66 -4.55
CA ILE A 28 -7.45 -3.32 -4.85
C ILE A 28 -7.80 -2.05 -4.07
N ALA A 29 -8.17 -1.00 -4.79
CA ALA A 29 -8.60 0.26 -4.20
C ALA A 29 -10.14 0.40 -4.21
N GLY A 30 -10.69 0.78 -3.07
CA GLY A 30 -12.00 1.42 -2.99
C GLY A 30 -11.87 2.94 -2.95
N ASP A 31 -12.86 3.64 -2.38
CA ASP A 31 -12.87 5.10 -2.28
C ASP A 31 -11.70 5.66 -1.43
N ASN A 32 -11.56 5.13 -0.21
CA ASN A 32 -10.61 5.65 0.79
C ASN A 32 -9.78 4.55 1.48
N THR A 33 -9.74 3.37 0.86
CA THR A 33 -9.15 2.16 1.42
C THR A 33 -8.50 1.34 0.32
N ILE A 34 -7.27 0.90 0.57
CA ILE A 34 -6.53 0.00 -0.32
C ILE A 34 -6.27 -1.31 0.40
N PHE A 35 -6.63 -2.40 -0.26
CA PHE A 35 -6.20 -3.74 0.08
C PHE A 35 -4.96 -4.09 -0.73
N ILE A 36 -3.91 -4.57 -0.06
CA ILE A 36 -2.64 -4.96 -0.67
C ILE A 36 -2.46 -6.44 -0.39
N LEU A 37 -2.43 -7.24 -1.43
CA LEU A 37 -2.13 -8.66 -1.35
C LEU A 37 -0.61 -8.84 -1.45
N THR A 38 -0.04 -9.62 -0.54
CA THR A 38 1.38 -9.94 -0.53
C THR A 38 1.58 -11.45 -0.63
N LEU A 39 2.77 -11.87 -1.07
CA LEU A 39 3.08 -13.28 -1.31
C LEU A 39 3.13 -14.11 -0.02
N ASN A 40 3.47 -13.50 1.12
CA ASN A 40 3.53 -14.13 2.43
C ASN A 40 3.55 -13.08 3.55
N GLU A 41 3.44 -13.56 4.79
CA GLU A 41 3.37 -12.71 5.99
C GLU A 41 4.64 -11.86 6.20
N GLU A 42 5.81 -12.41 5.92
CA GLU A 42 7.09 -11.69 6.05
C GLU A 42 7.12 -10.46 5.13
N LYS A 43 6.74 -10.62 3.86
CA LYS A 43 6.61 -9.51 2.91
C LYS A 43 5.54 -8.53 3.35
N ALA A 44 4.42 -8.99 3.93
CA ALA A 44 3.41 -8.09 4.50
C ALA A 44 4.00 -7.16 5.56
N GLU A 45 4.78 -7.70 6.50
CA GLU A 45 5.44 -6.90 7.54
C GLU A 45 6.46 -5.92 6.96
N GLU A 46 7.24 -6.34 5.97
CA GLU A 46 8.22 -5.49 5.29
C GLU A 46 7.54 -4.30 4.59
N ILE A 47 6.46 -4.56 3.84
CA ILE A 47 5.66 -3.53 3.16
C ILE A 47 5.05 -2.56 4.17
N VAL A 48 4.51 -3.06 5.28
CA VAL A 48 3.97 -2.19 6.34
C VAL A 48 5.05 -1.27 6.90
N LYS A 49 6.26 -1.77 7.15
CA LYS A 49 7.39 -0.95 7.62
C LYS A 49 7.79 0.13 6.60
N LYS A 50 7.89 -0.24 5.32
CA LYS A 50 8.19 0.69 4.21
C LYS A 50 7.16 1.81 4.12
N LEU A 51 5.87 1.47 4.09
CA LEU A 51 4.77 2.44 4.01
C LEU A 51 4.71 3.37 5.23
N LYS A 52 4.88 2.82 6.44
CA LYS A 52 4.94 3.64 7.67
C LYS A 52 6.09 4.64 7.63
N LYS A 53 7.28 4.24 7.17
CA LYS A 53 8.44 5.14 7.05
C LYS A 53 8.16 6.30 6.10
N MET A 54 7.47 6.06 4.99
CA MET A 54 7.07 7.11 4.05
C MET A 54 6.08 8.10 4.66
N LEU A 55 5.10 7.60 5.42
CA LEU A 55 4.07 8.45 6.07
C LEU A 55 4.59 9.20 7.30
N SER A 56 5.57 8.66 8.01
CA SER A 56 6.16 9.24 9.21
C SER A 56 7.39 10.11 8.94
N SER A 57 7.62 10.52 7.69
CA SER A 57 8.67 11.49 7.36
C SER A 57 8.30 12.87 7.91
N LYS A 58 8.68 13.07 9.17
CA LYS A 58 9.06 14.37 9.71
C LYS A 58 10.51 14.65 9.32
#